data_AF-A0A522I8R1-F1
#
_entry.id   AF-A0A522I8R1-F1
#
_cell.length_a   1.000
_cell.length_b   1.000
_cell.length_c   1.000
_cell.angle_alpha   90.00
_cell.angle_beta   90.00
_cell.angle_gamma   90.00
#
_symmetry.space_group_name_H-M   'P 1'
#
loop_
_entity.id
_entity.type
_entity.pdbx_description
1 polymer ?
#
loop_
_entity_poly.entity_id
_entity_poly.type
_entity_poly.pdbx_seq_one_letter_code
_entity_poly.pdbx_strand_id
1 'polypeptide(L)'
;ESVALTTPKSAASFAGEHQHLTSQRDTHLAAGTTLAAVSGDSASLYTADGGINVIANHGPVSLEVHTDAMDILADQSVTVTSTTDSIQVLAKDKIVLQSGQSQITLDGQNITIACPGNFTVKSGTHEWLGGEGQAAQLEPLPQGLTQLKSDYPRSV
;
A
#
# COMPACT_ATOMS: atom_id res chain seq x y z
N GLU A 1 -31.32 -41.33 -6.77
CA GLU A 1 -30.78 -42.22 -5.72
C GLU A 1 -29.77 -41.44 -4.89
N SER A 2 -29.51 -41.82 -3.64
CA SER A 2 -28.60 -41.10 -2.73
C SER A 2 -27.69 -42.06 -1.95
N VAL A 3 -26.52 -41.55 -1.56
CA VAL A 3 -25.55 -42.24 -0.68
C VAL A 3 -25.26 -41.31 0.49
N ALA A 4 -25.22 -41.85 1.72
CA ALA A 4 -24.89 -41.10 2.92
C ALA A 4 -23.82 -41.85 3.74
N LEU A 5 -22.79 -41.14 4.18
CA LEU A 5 -21.74 -41.63 5.07
C LEU A 5 -21.79 -40.81 6.36
N THR A 6 -22.03 -41.47 7.50
CA THR A 6 -22.20 -40.80 8.80
C THR A 6 -21.53 -41.58 9.92
N THR A 7 -21.05 -40.87 10.94
CA THR A 7 -20.39 -41.44 12.12
C THR A 7 -20.61 -40.51 13.32
N PRO A 8 -20.89 -41.05 14.53
CA PRO A 8 -21.07 -40.24 15.73
C PRO A 8 -19.76 -39.70 16.31
N LYS A 9 -18.60 -40.14 15.82
CA LYS A 9 -17.28 -39.72 16.31
C LYS A 9 -16.44 -39.08 15.21
N SER A 10 -15.73 -39.89 14.43
CA SER A 10 -14.72 -39.39 13.50
C SER A 10 -14.72 -40.19 12.20
N ALA A 11 -14.39 -39.49 11.12
CA ALA A 11 -14.12 -40.05 9.80
C ALA A 11 -12.76 -39.55 9.33
N ALA A 12 -12.06 -40.37 8.56
CA ALA A 12 -10.81 -40.01 7.88
C ALA A 12 -10.86 -40.51 6.44
N SER A 13 -10.33 -39.72 5.52
CA SER A 13 -10.12 -40.10 4.13
C SER A 13 -8.65 -39.87 3.81
N PHE A 14 -7.95 -40.90 3.34
CA PHE A 14 -6.53 -40.84 3.02
C PHE A 14 -6.30 -41.41 1.62
N ALA A 15 -5.46 -40.76 0.84
CA ALA A 15 -4.93 -41.28 -0.42
C ALA A 15 -3.42 -41.08 -0.44
N GLY A 16 -2.67 -42.08 -0.91
CA GLY A 16 -1.21 -41.98 -1.05
C GLY A 16 -0.76 -41.12 -2.23
N GLU A 17 -1.68 -40.78 -3.14
CA GLU A 17 -1.41 -39.96 -4.32
C GLU A 17 -2.41 -38.80 -4.41
N HIS A 18 -3.64 -39.06 -4.85
CA HIS A 18 -4.61 -38.01 -5.15
C HIS A 18 -5.96 -38.23 -4.46
N GLN A 19 -6.54 -37.14 -3.96
CA GLN A 19 -7.95 -37.07 -3.56
C GLN A 19 -8.67 -36.10 -4.51
N HIS A 20 -9.72 -36.56 -5.17
CA HIS A 20 -10.49 -35.76 -6.11
C HIS A 20 -11.97 -35.79 -5.72
N LEU A 21 -12.58 -34.60 -5.64
CA LEU A 21 -14.00 -34.40 -5.37
C LEU A 21 -14.58 -33.56 -6.50
N THR A 22 -15.55 -34.11 -7.24
CA THR A 22 -16.23 -33.42 -8.33
C THR A 22 -17.73 -33.43 -8.08
N SER A 23 -18.36 -32.25 -8.20
CA SER A 23 -19.82 -32.09 -8.15
C SER A 23 -20.28 -31.35 -9.39
N GLN A 24 -21.35 -31.83 -10.04
CA GLN A 24 -21.95 -31.15 -11.20
C GLN A 24 -22.74 -29.90 -10.82
N ARG A 25 -23.18 -29.83 -9.56
CA ARG A 25 -23.84 -28.66 -8.97
C ARG A 25 -22.97 -28.17 -7.83
N ASP A 26 -23.47 -28.21 -6.61
CA ASP A 26 -22.86 -27.53 -5.48
C ASP A 26 -22.02 -28.49 -4.61
N THR A 27 -20.96 -27.95 -4.02
CA THR A 27 -20.20 -28.60 -2.95
C THR A 27 -20.25 -27.72 -1.72
N HIS A 28 -20.77 -28.25 -0.61
CA HIS A 28 -20.85 -27.53 0.66
C HIS A 28 -19.91 -28.19 1.68
N LEU A 29 -19.02 -27.39 2.25
CA LEU A 29 -18.14 -27.78 3.34
C LEU A 29 -18.51 -26.96 4.56
N ALA A 30 -18.79 -27.64 5.68
CA ALA A 30 -19.15 -26.99 6.93
C ALA A 30 -18.42 -27.66 8.10
N ALA A 31 -17.92 -26.86 9.02
CA ALA A 31 -17.28 -27.32 10.25
C ALA A 31 -17.88 -26.57 11.45
N GLY A 32 -18.11 -27.28 12.55
CA GLY A 32 -18.65 -26.67 13.78
C GLY A 32 -17.64 -25.80 14.53
N THR A 33 -16.34 -25.98 14.27
CA THR A 33 -15.26 -25.28 14.97
C THR A 33 -14.24 -24.68 14.01
N THR A 34 -13.56 -25.51 13.21
CA THR A 34 -12.47 -25.07 12.33
C THR A 34 -12.52 -25.81 11.00
N LEU A 35 -12.41 -25.03 9.92
CA LEU A 35 -12.10 -25.51 8.58
C LEU A 35 -10.67 -25.06 8.26
N ALA A 36 -9.79 -26.00 7.92
CA ALA A 36 -8.40 -25.71 7.58
C ALA A 36 -8.01 -26.44 6.29
N ALA A 37 -7.23 -25.77 5.45
CA ALA A 37 -6.64 -26.33 4.23
C ALA A 37 -5.17 -25.95 4.20
N VAL A 38 -4.31 -26.94 3.97
CA VAL A 38 -2.84 -26.77 3.94
C VAL A 38 -2.32 -27.52 2.73
N SER A 39 -1.43 -26.88 1.97
CA SER A 39 -0.74 -27.46 0.82
C SER A 39 0.77 -27.31 0.99
N GLY A 40 1.53 -28.30 0.50
CA GLY A 40 2.98 -28.27 0.54
C GLY A 40 3.63 -27.50 -0.62
N ASP A 41 2.86 -27.21 -1.67
CA ASP A 41 3.35 -26.55 -2.89
C ASP A 41 2.46 -25.34 -3.24
N SER A 42 1.26 -25.59 -3.78
CA SER A 42 0.35 -24.52 -4.20
C SER A 42 -1.11 -24.78 -3.79
N ALA A 43 -1.88 -23.71 -3.66
CA ALA A 43 -3.32 -23.73 -3.46
C ALA A 43 -3.97 -22.64 -4.31
N SER A 44 -5.07 -22.96 -4.99
CA SER A 44 -5.77 -22.05 -5.90
C SER A 44 -7.28 -22.11 -5.70
N LEU A 45 -7.94 -20.96 -5.73
CA LEU A 45 -9.39 -20.84 -5.74
C LEU A 45 -9.82 -20.10 -7.00
N TYR A 46 -10.79 -20.65 -7.72
CA TYR A 46 -11.26 -20.11 -9.00
C TYR A 46 -12.78 -20.24 -9.11
N THR A 47 -13.37 -19.28 -9.82
CA THR A 47 -14.80 -19.19 -10.13
C THR A 47 -14.93 -18.68 -11.55
N ALA A 48 -15.85 -19.24 -12.33
CA ALA A 48 -16.06 -18.80 -13.72
C ALA A 48 -16.94 -17.55 -13.80
N ASP A 49 -18.09 -17.58 -13.12
CA ASP A 49 -19.11 -16.52 -13.25
C ASP A 49 -19.54 -15.89 -11.90
N GLY A 50 -19.40 -16.62 -10.78
CA GLY A 50 -20.05 -16.27 -9.50
C GLY A 50 -19.24 -15.44 -8.52
N GLY A 51 -17.94 -15.24 -8.77
CA GLY A 51 -17.04 -14.54 -7.83
C GLY A 51 -16.65 -15.39 -6.60
N ILE A 52 -15.82 -14.79 -5.74
CA ILE A 52 -15.37 -15.36 -4.46
C ILE A 52 -15.75 -14.36 -3.36
N ASN A 53 -16.37 -14.85 -2.30
CA ASN A 53 -16.71 -14.06 -1.11
C ASN A 53 -15.98 -14.63 0.12
N VAL A 54 -15.21 -13.80 0.81
CA VAL A 54 -14.54 -14.15 2.08
C VAL A 54 -15.06 -13.23 3.16
N ILE A 55 -15.79 -13.79 4.13
CA ILE A 55 -16.52 -13.02 5.15
C ILE A 55 -16.21 -13.61 6.53
N ALA A 56 -15.72 -12.77 7.44
CA ALA A 56 -15.62 -13.09 8.86
C ALA A 56 -16.66 -12.27 9.64
N ASN A 57 -17.54 -12.94 10.38
CA ASN A 57 -18.53 -12.26 11.23
C ASN A 57 -17.88 -11.60 12.46
N HIS A 58 -16.87 -12.28 13.02
CA HIS A 58 -16.05 -11.79 14.11
C HIS A 58 -14.60 -12.20 13.86
N GLY A 59 -13.66 -11.40 14.35
CA GLY A 59 -12.23 -11.62 14.16
C GLY A 59 -11.71 -11.09 12.81
N PRO A 60 -10.39 -10.95 12.68
CA PRO A 60 -9.78 -10.40 11.48
C PRO A 60 -9.74 -11.42 10.34
N VAL A 61 -9.68 -10.91 9.11
CA VAL A 61 -9.19 -11.65 7.95
C VAL A 61 -7.75 -11.20 7.70
N SER A 62 -6.82 -12.15 7.62
CA SER A 62 -5.42 -11.88 7.26
C SER A 62 -5.04 -12.60 5.98
N LEU A 63 -4.27 -11.90 5.14
CA LEU A 63 -3.64 -12.43 3.94
C LEU A 63 -2.18 -12.04 4.03
N GLU A 64 -1.28 -13.02 4.05
CA GLU A 64 0.14 -12.81 4.32
C GLU A 64 0.99 -13.60 3.33
N VAL A 65 2.03 -12.95 2.80
CA VAL A 65 3.07 -13.57 1.96
C VAL A 65 4.41 -13.15 2.54
N HIS A 66 5.22 -14.13 2.98
CA HIS A 66 6.44 -13.83 3.76
C HIS A 66 7.70 -13.69 2.90
N THR A 67 7.79 -14.41 1.80
CA THR A 67 9.03 -14.54 1.00
C THR A 67 8.89 -14.03 -0.42
N ASP A 68 7.68 -13.66 -0.85
CA ASP A 68 7.37 -13.30 -2.22
C ASP A 68 6.33 -12.16 -2.29
N ALA A 69 5.98 -11.74 -3.49
CA ALA A 69 5.06 -10.66 -3.76
C ALA A 69 3.58 -11.05 -3.51
N MET A 70 2.78 -10.04 -3.17
CA MET A 70 1.32 -10.11 -3.18
C MET A 70 0.80 -9.18 -4.28
N ASP A 71 0.01 -9.74 -5.21
CA ASP A 71 -0.64 -9.00 -6.28
C ASP A 71 -2.17 -8.99 -6.09
N ILE A 72 -2.77 -7.80 -6.21
CA ILE A 72 -4.23 -7.60 -6.19
C ILE A 72 -4.60 -6.82 -7.45
N LEU A 73 -5.27 -7.49 -8.39
CA LEU A 73 -5.60 -6.94 -9.70
C LEU A 73 -7.10 -7.03 -9.95
N ALA A 74 -7.66 -5.98 -10.55
CA ALA A 74 -9.04 -5.95 -11.02
C ALA A 74 -9.12 -5.17 -12.34
N ASP A 75 -9.93 -5.67 -13.28
CA ASP A 75 -10.20 -4.98 -14.56
C ASP A 75 -11.01 -3.69 -14.36
N GLN A 76 -11.86 -3.67 -13.33
CA GLN A 76 -12.69 -2.51 -13.00
C GLN A 76 -12.07 -1.71 -11.85
N SER A 77 -12.55 -1.92 -10.61
CA SER A 77 -12.12 -1.13 -9.46
C SER A 77 -11.69 -2.03 -8.31
N VAL A 78 -10.72 -1.51 -7.55
CA VAL A 78 -10.35 -2.03 -6.23
C VAL A 78 -10.78 -0.97 -5.21
N THR A 79 -11.59 -1.37 -4.23
CA THR A 79 -12.05 -0.50 -3.14
C THR A 79 -11.55 -1.05 -1.81
N VAL A 80 -10.83 -0.21 -1.05
CA VAL A 80 -10.40 -0.51 0.31
C VAL A 80 -11.07 0.51 1.24
N THR A 81 -11.87 0.03 2.18
CA THR A 81 -12.67 0.89 3.08
C THR A 81 -12.55 0.41 4.51
N SER A 82 -12.21 1.33 5.42
CA SER A 82 -12.42 1.17 6.86
C SER A 82 -13.58 2.05 7.28
N THR A 83 -14.57 1.47 7.97
CA THR A 83 -15.81 2.18 8.34
C THR A 83 -15.72 2.91 9.68
N THR A 84 -14.79 2.50 10.55
CA THR A 84 -14.73 2.99 11.94
C THR A 84 -13.34 3.50 12.33
N ASP A 85 -12.27 2.99 11.70
CA ASP A 85 -10.90 3.32 12.07
C ASP A 85 -10.14 3.84 10.84
N SER A 86 -9.03 3.20 10.47
CA SER A 86 -8.07 3.73 9.51
C SER A 86 -7.66 2.69 8.46
N ILE A 87 -7.07 3.19 7.37
CA ILE A 87 -6.36 2.37 6.37
C ILE A 87 -4.89 2.76 6.47
N GLN A 88 -4.02 1.78 6.69
CA GLN A 88 -2.58 2.00 6.78
C GLN A 88 -1.89 1.25 5.64
N VAL A 89 -1.10 1.98 4.86
CA VAL A 89 -0.23 1.41 3.82
C VAL A 89 1.20 1.68 4.26
N LEU A 90 1.91 0.63 4.65
CA LEU A 90 3.28 0.71 5.14
C LEU A 90 4.19 -0.04 4.18
N ALA A 91 5.32 0.58 3.85
CA ALA A 91 6.39 -0.07 3.13
C ALA A 91 7.72 0.33 3.77
N LYS A 92 8.68 -0.60 3.73
CA LYS A 92 10.04 -0.32 4.19
C LYS A 92 10.77 0.65 3.27
N ASP A 93 10.64 0.44 1.97
CA ASP A 93 11.46 1.13 0.97
C ASP A 93 10.66 2.20 0.21
N LYS A 94 9.51 1.84 -0.38
CA LYS A 94 8.79 2.71 -1.31
C LYS A 94 7.28 2.47 -1.37
N ILE A 95 6.50 3.55 -1.43
CA ILE A 95 5.06 3.55 -1.76
C ILE A 95 4.84 4.42 -3.01
N VAL A 96 4.08 3.90 -3.97
CA VAL A 96 3.73 4.62 -5.21
C VAL A 96 2.23 4.57 -5.42
N LEU A 97 1.59 5.73 -5.56
CA LEU A 97 0.20 5.88 -5.95
C LEU A 97 0.17 6.56 -7.31
N GLN A 98 -0.31 5.87 -8.35
CA GLN A 98 -0.23 6.35 -9.73
C GLN A 98 -1.57 6.28 -10.45
N SER A 99 -1.86 7.31 -11.23
CA SER A 99 -2.98 7.36 -12.16
C SER A 99 -2.52 8.03 -13.46
N GLY A 100 -2.36 7.24 -14.52
CA GLY A 100 -1.78 7.70 -15.78
C GLY A 100 -0.37 8.30 -15.58
N GLN A 101 -0.22 9.58 -15.92
CA GLN A 101 1.02 10.34 -15.77
C GLN A 101 1.13 11.11 -14.45
N SER A 102 0.14 11.00 -13.56
CA SER A 102 0.15 11.62 -12.23
C SER A 102 0.54 10.60 -11.17
N GLN A 103 1.42 10.99 -10.25
CA GLN A 103 1.99 10.09 -9.25
C GLN A 103 2.26 10.80 -7.91
N ILE A 104 2.03 10.08 -6.81
CA ILE A 104 2.53 10.39 -5.47
C ILE A 104 3.47 9.27 -5.05
N THR A 105 4.70 9.62 -4.69
CA THR A 105 5.75 8.65 -4.32
C THR A 105 6.33 9.00 -2.95
N LEU A 106 6.35 8.02 -2.05
CA LEU A 106 7.07 8.06 -0.79
C LEU A 106 8.29 7.15 -0.93
N ASP A 107 9.49 7.70 -0.80
CA ASP A 107 10.75 7.00 -1.04
C ASP A 107 11.78 7.42 0.01
N GLY A 108 11.98 6.57 1.02
CA GLY A 108 12.76 6.89 2.21
C GLY A 108 12.23 8.13 2.95
N GLN A 109 13.01 9.21 2.93
CA GLN A 109 12.64 10.50 3.56
C GLN A 109 11.98 11.48 2.58
N ASN A 110 11.78 11.10 1.32
CA ASN A 110 11.29 11.99 0.28
C ASN A 110 9.81 11.74 -0.01
N ILE A 111 9.07 12.83 -0.23
CA ILE A 111 7.70 12.81 -0.75
C ILE A 111 7.71 13.57 -2.07
N THR A 112 7.35 12.90 -3.16
CA THR A 112 7.30 13.48 -4.51
C THR A 112 5.87 13.44 -5.04
N ILE A 113 5.37 14.59 -5.51
CA ILE A 113 4.10 14.70 -6.24
C ILE A 113 4.43 15.15 -7.65
N ALA A 114 4.24 14.29 -8.64
CA ALA A 114 4.50 14.57 -10.05
C ALA A 114 3.17 14.55 -10.82
N CYS A 115 2.85 15.65 -11.51
CA CYS A 115 1.70 15.70 -12.42
C CYS A 115 1.98 16.68 -13.57
N PRO A 116 1.64 16.33 -14.83
CA PRO A 116 1.85 17.22 -15.98
C PRO A 116 0.81 18.33 -16.08
N GLY A 117 -0.33 18.17 -15.41
CA GLY A 117 -1.41 19.16 -15.35
C GLY A 117 -1.26 20.11 -14.17
N ASN A 118 -2.40 20.55 -13.65
CA ASN A 118 -2.43 21.46 -12.50
C ASN A 118 -2.39 20.69 -11.19
N PHE A 119 -1.47 21.07 -10.30
CA PHE A 119 -1.54 20.71 -8.89
C PHE A 119 -2.37 21.75 -8.13
N THR A 120 -3.55 21.35 -7.65
CA THR A 120 -4.47 22.26 -6.92
C THR A 120 -4.55 21.86 -5.46
N VAL A 121 -4.21 22.78 -4.55
CA VAL A 121 -4.35 22.59 -3.10
C VAL A 121 -5.38 23.59 -2.58
N LYS A 122 -6.38 23.11 -1.84
CA LYS A 122 -7.41 23.95 -1.22
C LYS A 122 -7.28 23.86 0.30
N SER A 123 -6.97 24.96 0.98
CA SER A 123 -6.84 25.04 2.44
C SER A 123 -7.27 26.41 2.97
N GLY A 124 -7.64 26.47 4.26
CA GLY A 124 -7.89 27.74 4.97
C GLY A 124 -6.60 28.54 5.23
N THR A 125 -5.47 27.85 5.37
CA THR A 125 -4.11 28.43 5.47
C THR A 125 -3.10 27.49 4.82
N HIS A 126 -1.99 28.04 4.33
CA HIS A 126 -0.85 27.26 3.86
C HIS A 126 0.41 27.75 4.58
N GLU A 127 0.82 27.03 5.63
CA GLU A 127 2.07 27.29 6.33
C GLU A 127 3.20 26.58 5.63
N TRP A 128 3.97 27.33 4.85
CA TRP A 128 5.23 26.87 4.29
C TRP A 128 6.33 27.32 5.23
N LEU A 129 6.90 26.39 6.00
CA LEU A 129 8.09 26.67 6.78
C LEU A 129 9.25 26.95 5.80
N GLY A 130 10.06 27.96 6.11
CA GLY A 130 11.27 28.23 5.33
C GLY A 130 12.19 27.00 5.34
N GLY A 131 12.87 26.74 4.21
CA GLY A 131 13.86 25.68 4.16
C GLY A 131 14.96 25.91 5.21
N GLU A 132 15.54 24.83 5.73
CA GLU A 132 16.76 24.92 6.54
C GLU A 132 17.90 25.49 5.68
N GLY A 133 18.07 26.80 5.72
CA GLY A 133 19.19 27.49 5.12
C GLY A 133 20.20 27.86 6.19
N GLN A 134 21.39 27.25 6.16
CA GLN A 134 22.53 27.88 6.82
C GLN A 134 22.89 29.15 6.05
N ALA A 135 23.03 30.28 6.76
CA ALA A 135 23.52 31.51 6.16
C ALA A 135 24.89 31.24 5.53
N ALA A 136 25.02 31.56 4.24
CA ALA A 136 26.32 31.51 3.58
C ALA A 136 27.29 32.43 4.35
N GLN A 137 28.33 31.85 4.95
CA GLN A 137 29.44 32.62 5.50
C GLN A 137 30.20 33.22 4.32
N LEU A 138 29.83 34.44 3.93
CA LEU A 138 30.58 35.23 2.97
C LEU A 138 31.86 35.70 3.66
N GLU A 139 33.02 35.34 3.10
CA GLU A 139 34.28 35.96 3.50
C GLU A 139 34.20 37.47 3.24
N PRO A 140 34.72 38.31 4.15
CA PRO A 140 34.66 39.76 3.99
C PRO A 140 35.36 40.16 2.69
N LEU A 141 34.68 41.00 1.90
CA LEU A 141 35.26 41.57 0.69
C LEU A 141 36.61 42.23 1.02
N PRO A 142 37.67 41.99 0.22
CA PRO A 142 38.95 42.64 0.43
C PRO A 142 38.77 44.15 0.36
N GLN A 143 39.18 44.85 1.42
CA GLN A 143 39.13 46.31 1.47
C GLN A 143 40.10 46.87 0.41
N GLY A 144 39.54 47.58 -0.58
CA GLY A 144 40.32 48.21 -1.65
C GLY A 144 41.30 49.25 -1.10
N LEU A 145 42.51 49.27 -1.66
CA LEU A 145 43.66 50.10 -1.25
C LEU A 145 43.50 51.62 -1.48
N THR A 146 42.33 52.12 -1.85
CA THR A 146 42.13 53.53 -2.19
C THR A 146 41.30 54.23 -1.13
N GLN A 147 41.99 54.88 -0.19
CA GLN A 147 41.40 55.95 0.62
C GLN A 147 41.22 57.18 -0.29
N LEU A 148 39.99 57.50 -0.65
CA LEU A 148 39.66 58.76 -1.32
C LEU A 148 39.87 59.90 -0.32
N LYS A 149 41.00 60.59 -0.47
CA LYS A 149 41.34 61.78 0.31
C LYS A 149 40.43 62.93 -0.11
N SER A 150 39.51 63.29 0.80
CA SER A 150 38.57 64.40 0.60
C SER A 150 39.29 65.73 0.84
N ASP A 151 40.09 66.17 -0.14
CA ASP A 151 40.74 67.48 -0.13
C ASP A 151 40.02 68.42 -1.11
N TYR A 152 38.83 68.90 -0.73
CA TYR A 152 38.21 70.04 -1.40
C TYR A 152 37.87 71.13 -0.39
N PRO A 153 38.55 72.30 -0.41
CA PRO A 153 38.18 73.40 0.46
C PRO A 153 36.87 74.02 -0.04
N ARG A 154 35.85 74.04 0.82
CA ARG A 154 34.67 74.88 0.63
C ARG A 154 35.08 76.34 0.80
N SER A 155 35.20 77.09 -0.29
CA SER A 155 35.17 78.56 -0.25
C SER A 155 33.73 79.05 -0.26
N VAL A 156 33.48 80.03 0.61
CA VAL A 156 32.23 80.75 0.93
C VAL A 156 31.44 81.19 -0.30
#